data_AF-A0A976H3J7-F1
#
_entry.id   AF-A0A976H3J7-F1
#
_cell.length_a   1.000
_cell.length_b   1.000
_cell.length_c   1.000
_cell.angle_alpha   90.00
_cell.angle_beta   90.00
_cell.angle_gamma   90.00
#
_symmetry.space_group_name_H-M   'P 1'
#
loop_
_entity.id
_entity.type
_entity.pdbx_description
1 polymer ?
#
loop_
_entity_poly.entity_id
_entity_poly.type
_entity_poly.pdbx_seq_one_letter_code
_entity_poly.pdbx_strand_id
1 'polypeptide(L)'
;MQQKQQLNLFSFTMIVVGLVIGMGIFRSAATSAKHAIDPSVYFSAWIFGGIVALCGALTYAEIGSRYPVTGGYYKVFSYAYHPSIAFAINCIILISNAASLSGVALIGSGYLTKLFPGHAWTDIDKALISVAAIAVFYGINLMGLRMSSRAQN
;
A
#
# COMPACT_ATOMS: atom_id res chain seq x y z
N MET A 1 -7.75 21.19 21.27
CA MET A 1 -8.22 21.59 19.93
C MET A 1 -8.94 20.39 19.31
N GLN A 2 -10.25 20.47 19.13
CA GLN A 2 -11.08 19.36 18.67
C GLN A 2 -10.82 19.12 17.18
N GLN A 3 -10.19 17.99 16.85
CA GLN A 3 -9.74 17.67 15.51
C GLN A 3 -10.97 17.35 14.65
N LYS A 4 -11.35 18.24 13.72
CA LYS A 4 -12.44 17.99 12.77
C LYS A 4 -12.14 16.70 12.01
N GLN A 5 -12.92 15.64 12.24
CA GLN A 5 -12.86 14.43 11.44
C GLN A 5 -13.30 14.77 10.02
N GLN A 6 -12.33 14.84 9.10
CA GLN A 6 -12.56 15.10 7.67
C GLN A 6 -13.06 13.85 6.92
N LEU A 7 -12.97 12.67 7.55
CA LEU A 7 -13.31 11.38 6.96
C LEU A 7 -14.31 10.63 7.86
N ASN A 8 -15.38 10.11 7.25
CA ASN A 8 -16.31 9.20 7.91
C ASN A 8 -15.68 7.80 8.06
N LEU A 9 -16.12 7.03 9.06
CA LEU A 9 -15.64 5.66 9.31
C LEU A 9 -15.75 4.78 8.07
N PHE A 10 -16.87 4.85 7.36
CA PHE A 10 -17.07 4.08 6.13
C PHE A 10 -16.03 4.43 5.06
N SER A 11 -15.83 5.72 4.79
CA SER A 11 -14.81 6.17 3.82
C SER A 11 -13.41 5.72 4.24
N PHE A 12 -13.09 5.82 5.53
CA PHE A 12 -11.80 5.36 6.05
C PHE A 12 -11.61 3.85 5.87
N THR A 13 -12.62 3.04 6.19
CA THR A 13 -12.58 1.59 5.98
C THR A 13 -12.44 1.24 4.51
N MET A 14 -13.17 1.90 3.61
CA MET A 14 -13.07 1.66 2.16
C MET A 14 -11.69 1.98 1.61
N ILE A 15 -11.07 3.08 2.05
CA ILE A 15 -9.69 3.42 1.70
C ILE A 15 -8.73 2.31 2.16
N VAL A 16 -8.86 1.84 3.40
CA VAL A 16 -8.00 0.77 3.93
C VAL A 16 -8.19 -0.54 3.14
N VAL A 17 -9.43 -0.92 2.83
CA VAL A 17 -9.72 -2.11 2.01
C VAL A 17 -9.11 -1.98 0.61
N GLY A 18 -9.23 -0.81 -0.02
CA GLY A 18 -8.63 -0.54 -1.32
C GLY A 18 -7.09 -0.66 -1.31
N LEU A 19 -6.46 -0.16 -0.24
CA LEU A 19 -5.00 -0.27 -0.05
C LEU A 19 -4.55 -1.73 0.14
N VAL A 20 -5.33 -2.55 0.87
CA VAL A 20 -5.00 -3.96 1.15
C VAL A 20 -5.20 -4.86 -0.07
N ILE A 21 -6.32 -4.73 -0.78
CA ILE A 21 -6.57 -5.53 -2.00
C ILE A 21 -5.51 -5.20 -3.06
N GLY A 22 -5.30 -3.89 -3.28
CA GLY A 22 -4.22 -3.30 -4.07
C GLY A 22 -3.83 -4.10 -5.32
N MET A 23 -2.54 -4.12 -5.63
CA MET A 23 -2.03 -4.98 -6.70
C MET A 23 -1.48 -6.33 -6.24
N GLY A 24 -1.43 -6.56 -4.92
CA GLY A 24 -0.96 -7.81 -4.36
C GLY A 24 -1.78 -9.00 -4.85
N ILE A 25 -3.09 -8.84 -4.99
CA ILE A 25 -3.95 -9.92 -5.46
C ILE A 25 -3.71 -10.31 -6.93
N PHE A 26 -3.39 -9.34 -7.81
CA PHE A 26 -3.21 -9.62 -9.24
C PHE A 26 -1.89 -10.31 -9.57
N ARG A 27 -0.82 -9.95 -8.86
CA ARG A 27 0.50 -10.54 -9.09
C ARG A 27 0.81 -11.64 -8.08
N SER A 28 0.78 -11.32 -6.78
CA SER A 28 1.23 -12.23 -5.74
C SER A 28 0.36 -13.48 -5.67
N ALA A 29 -0.97 -13.36 -5.83
CA ALA A 29 -1.83 -14.54 -5.83
C ALA A 29 -1.50 -15.49 -7.00
N ALA A 30 -1.29 -14.95 -8.20
CA ALA A 30 -0.93 -15.73 -9.38
C ALA A 30 0.47 -16.34 -9.27
N THR A 31 1.46 -15.59 -8.74
CA THR A 31 2.82 -16.13 -8.55
C THR A 31 2.86 -17.18 -7.46
N SER A 32 2.15 -16.99 -6.33
CA SER A 32 2.09 -17.96 -5.25
C SER A 32 1.37 -19.23 -5.67
N ALA A 33 0.32 -19.13 -6.49
CA ALA A 33 -0.36 -20.30 -7.05
C ALA A 33 0.55 -21.10 -7.99
N LYS A 34 1.38 -20.44 -8.81
CA LYS A 34 2.33 -21.12 -9.72
C LYS A 34 3.43 -21.90 -8.99
N HIS A 35 3.81 -21.46 -7.80
CA HIS A 35 4.84 -22.15 -6.99
C HIS A 35 4.24 -23.09 -5.93
N ALA A 36 2.91 -23.12 -5.79
CA ALA A 36 2.26 -24.04 -4.89
C ALA A 36 2.32 -25.46 -5.46
N ILE A 37 2.69 -26.42 -4.61
CA ILE A 37 2.75 -27.84 -4.96
C ILE A 37 1.33 -28.36 -5.20
N ASP A 38 0.39 -28.00 -4.32
CA ASP A 38 -1.00 -28.41 -4.37
C ASP A 38 -1.95 -27.23 -4.03
N PRO A 39 -3.20 -27.25 -4.53
CA PRO A 39 -4.20 -26.23 -4.19
C PRO A 39 -4.47 -26.12 -2.68
N SER A 40 -4.41 -27.24 -1.94
CA SER A 40 -4.58 -27.27 -0.49
C SER A 40 -3.53 -26.43 0.23
N VAL A 41 -2.27 -26.55 -0.18
CA VAL A 41 -1.14 -25.77 0.37
C VAL A 41 -1.35 -24.28 0.10
N TYR A 42 -1.76 -23.92 -1.12
CA TYR A 42 -2.08 -22.53 -1.48
C TYR A 42 -3.16 -21.93 -0.57
N PHE A 43 -4.30 -22.60 -0.42
CA PHE A 43 -5.39 -22.08 0.42
C PHE A 43 -5.02 -22.06 1.91
N SER A 44 -4.30 -23.06 2.40
CA SER A 44 -3.82 -23.07 3.80
C SER A 44 -2.86 -21.91 4.09
N ALA A 45 -1.95 -21.59 3.16
CA ALA A 45 -1.01 -20.49 3.30
C ALA A 45 -1.73 -19.14 3.31
N TRP A 46 -2.78 -18.99 2.49
CA TRP A 46 -3.64 -17.80 2.51
C TRP A 46 -4.38 -17.63 3.82
N ILE A 47 -4.99 -18.70 4.35
CA ILE A 47 -5.69 -18.67 5.65
C ILE A 47 -4.71 -18.30 6.76
N PHE A 48 -3.53 -18.94 6.80
CA PHE A 48 -2.51 -18.66 7.81
C PHE A 48 -2.00 -17.22 7.72
N GLY A 49 -1.71 -16.73 6.51
CA GLY A 49 -1.34 -15.33 6.28
C GLY A 49 -2.43 -14.36 6.71
N GLY A 50 -3.70 -14.69 6.47
CA GLY A 50 -4.85 -13.92 6.94
C GLY A 50 -4.94 -13.84 8.46
N ILE A 51 -4.68 -14.94 9.17
CA ILE A 51 -4.65 -14.96 10.65
C ILE A 51 -3.53 -14.07 11.17
N VAL A 52 -2.32 -14.18 10.60
CA VAL A 52 -1.18 -13.33 11.00
C VAL A 52 -1.49 -11.85 10.77
N ALA A 53 -2.08 -11.51 9.62
CA ALA A 53 -2.49 -10.14 9.31
C ALA A 53 -3.58 -9.63 10.29
N LEU A 54 -4.54 -10.48 10.65
CA LEU A 54 -5.59 -10.15 11.63
C LEU A 54 -5.00 -9.87 13.01
N CYS A 55 -4.08 -10.71 13.49
CA CYS A 55 -3.38 -10.47 14.75
C CYS A 55 -2.66 -9.12 14.73
N GLY A 56 -1.93 -8.80 13.66
CA GLY A 56 -1.27 -7.51 13.50
C GLY A 56 -2.26 -6.34 13.51
N ALA A 57 -3.39 -6.46 12.80
CA ALA A 57 -4.43 -5.45 12.78
C ALA A 57 -5.04 -5.19 14.16
N LEU A 58 -5.28 -6.24 14.96
CA LEU A 58 -5.75 -6.12 16.33
C LEU A 58 -4.72 -5.42 17.24
N THR A 59 -3.44 -5.75 17.10
CA THR A 59 -2.37 -5.07 17.84
C THR A 59 -2.34 -3.56 17.53
N TYR A 60 -2.44 -3.19 16.25
CA TYR A 60 -2.51 -1.77 15.87
C TYR A 60 -3.79 -1.08 16.34
N ALA A 61 -4.92 -1.79 16.36
CA ALA A 61 -6.17 -1.26 16.89
C ALA A 61 -6.07 -0.98 18.40
N GLU A 62 -5.45 -1.87 19.17
CA GLU A 62 -5.21 -1.67 20.61
C GLU A 62 -4.32 -0.44 20.86
N ILE A 63 -3.20 -0.32 20.15
CA ILE A 63 -2.29 0.83 20.25
C ILE A 63 -3.02 2.14 19.92
N GLY A 64 -3.79 2.16 18.82
CA GLY A 64 -4.54 3.33 18.39
C GLY A 64 -5.63 3.75 19.38
N SER A 65 -6.29 2.77 20.02
CA SER A 65 -7.30 3.03 21.05
C SER A 65 -6.70 3.56 22.36
N ARG A 66 -5.51 3.08 22.73
CA ARG A 66 -4.84 3.44 23.99
C ARG A 66 -4.09 4.77 23.91
N TYR A 67 -3.58 5.15 22.73
CA TYR A 67 -2.81 6.37 22.54
C TYR A 67 -3.27 7.17 21.31
N PRO A 68 -4.45 7.83 21.36
CA PRO A 68 -5.03 8.54 20.24
C PRO A 68 -4.34 9.90 20.03
N VAL A 69 -3.15 9.88 19.44
CA VAL A 69 -2.36 11.08 19.14
C VAL A 69 -2.23 11.33 17.63
N THR A 70 -2.16 12.61 17.26
CA THR A 70 -1.82 12.98 15.89
C THR A 70 -0.31 12.81 15.67
N GLY A 71 0.08 12.15 14.57
CA GLY A 71 1.49 11.93 14.22
C GLY A 71 1.83 10.51 13.77
N GLY A 72 0.85 9.59 13.77
CA GLY A 72 1.00 8.23 13.23
C GLY A 72 2.14 7.45 13.87
N TYR A 73 2.86 6.67 13.07
CA TYR A 73 3.96 5.81 13.52
C TYR A 73 5.02 6.58 14.33
N TYR A 74 5.44 7.76 13.88
CA TYR A 74 6.51 8.50 14.56
C TYR A 74 6.18 8.79 16.02
N LYS A 75 4.97 9.30 16.31
CA LYS A 75 4.59 9.64 17.69
C LYS A 75 4.48 8.41 18.57
N VAL A 76 3.93 7.31 18.04
CA VAL A 76 3.83 6.02 18.75
C VAL A 76 5.21 5.49 19.11
N PHE A 77 6.13 5.39 18.14
CA PHE A 77 7.47 4.87 18.36
C PHE A 77 8.34 5.81 19.21
N SER A 78 8.15 7.13 19.10
CA SER A 78 8.88 8.11 19.91
C SER A 78 8.50 8.04 21.39
N TYR A 79 7.24 7.67 21.68
CA TYR A 79 6.73 7.50 23.02
C TYR A 79 7.15 6.15 23.63
N ALA A 80 7.15 5.08 22.82
CA ALA A 80 7.46 3.73 23.31
C ALA A 80 8.97 3.42 23.44
N TYR A 81 9.81 3.99 22.57
CA TYR A 81 11.24 3.66 22.52
C TYR A 81 12.12 4.89 22.72
N HIS A 82 12.29 5.69 21.66
CA HIS A 82 13.06 6.94 21.67
C HIS A 82 12.81 7.72 20.36
N PRO A 83 12.84 9.07 20.37
CA PRO A 83 12.67 9.87 19.15
C PRO A 83 13.66 9.54 18.02
N SER A 84 14.90 9.16 18.33
CA SER A 84 15.90 8.78 17.31
C SER A 84 15.54 7.48 16.59
N ILE A 85 15.02 6.48 17.32
CA ILE A 85 14.55 5.21 16.74
C ILE A 85 13.31 5.46 15.90
N ALA A 86 12.39 6.30 16.39
CA ALA A 86 11.21 6.69 15.64
C ALA A 86 11.56 7.39 14.31
N PHE A 87 12.59 8.24 14.31
CA PHE A 87 13.11 8.87 13.09
C PHE A 87 13.66 7.84 12.10
N ALA A 88 14.52 6.93 12.56
CA ALA A 88 15.11 5.89 11.72
C ALA A 88 14.04 4.98 11.10
N ILE A 89 13.05 4.53 11.89
CA ILE A 89 11.93 3.72 11.42
C ILE A 89 11.13 4.49 10.35
N ASN A 90 10.87 5.79 10.57
CA ASN A 90 10.11 6.57 9.61
C ASN A 90 10.85 6.77 8.28
N CYS A 91 12.19 6.90 8.31
CA CYS A 91 13.01 6.89 7.10
C CYS A 91 12.90 5.56 6.34
N ILE A 92 12.93 4.43 7.06
CA ILE A 92 12.77 3.10 6.45
C ILE A 92 11.38 2.98 5.82
N ILE A 93 10.32 3.40 6.52
CA ILE A 93 8.95 3.38 6.01
C ILE A 93 8.81 4.25 4.76
N LEU A 94 9.42 5.45 4.75
CA LEU A 94 9.41 6.34 3.59
C LEU A 94 10.01 5.66 2.36
N ILE A 95 11.21 5.07 2.50
CA ILE A 95 11.89 4.37 1.41
C ILE A 95 11.10 3.14 0.97
N SER A 96 10.56 2.36 1.93
CA SER A 96 9.77 1.16 1.65
C SER A 96 8.47 1.47 0.88
N ASN A 97 7.80 2.56 1.24
CA ASN A 97 6.62 3.05 0.53
C ASN A 97 6.97 3.52 -0.88
N ALA A 98 8.08 4.25 -1.06
CA ALA A 98 8.55 4.69 -2.37
C ALA A 98 8.89 3.49 -3.28
N ALA A 99 9.60 2.49 -2.74
CA ALA A 99 9.91 1.25 -3.45
C ALA A 99 8.65 0.46 -3.82
N SER A 100 7.69 0.38 -2.90
CA SER A 100 6.39 -0.27 -3.13
C SER A 100 5.61 0.43 -4.25
N LEU A 101 5.52 1.76 -4.23
CA LEU A 101 4.87 2.55 -5.29
C LEU A 101 5.54 2.35 -6.65
N SER A 102 6.87 2.32 -6.70
CA SER A 102 7.64 2.03 -7.91
C SER A 102 7.35 0.62 -8.44
N GLY A 103 7.39 -0.39 -7.57
CA GLY A 103 7.03 -1.75 -7.92
C GLY A 103 5.60 -1.84 -8.47
N VAL A 104 4.69 -1.04 -7.91
CA VAL A 104 3.31 -0.98 -8.38
C VAL A 104 3.23 -0.39 -9.80
N ALA A 105 3.89 0.74 -10.06
CA ALA A 105 3.89 1.33 -11.39
C ALA A 105 4.51 0.40 -12.46
N LEU A 106 5.60 -0.30 -12.12
CA LEU A 106 6.28 -1.25 -13.01
C LEU A 106 5.42 -2.48 -13.36
N ILE A 107 4.71 -3.04 -12.39
CA ILE A 107 3.80 -4.14 -12.66
C ILE A 107 2.63 -3.63 -13.54
N GLY A 108 2.11 -2.43 -13.24
CA GLY A 108 1.06 -1.79 -14.03
C GLY A 108 1.45 -1.57 -15.49
N SER A 109 2.65 -1.05 -15.76
CA SER A 109 3.17 -0.91 -17.13
C SER A 109 3.36 -2.27 -17.81
N GLY A 110 3.76 -3.31 -17.08
CA GLY A 110 3.82 -4.68 -17.57
C GLY A 110 2.46 -5.27 -17.97
N TYR A 111 1.36 -4.84 -17.33
CA TYR A 111 0.02 -5.21 -17.78
C TYR A 111 -0.46 -4.35 -18.96
N LEU A 112 -0.16 -3.05 -18.96
CA LEU A 112 -0.55 -2.13 -20.03
C LEU A 112 0.08 -2.52 -21.38
N THR A 113 1.36 -2.87 -21.37
CA THR A 113 2.10 -3.29 -22.59
C THR A 113 1.54 -4.57 -23.21
N LYS A 114 0.92 -5.46 -22.41
CA LYS A 114 0.25 -6.68 -22.93
C LYS A 114 -1.03 -6.37 -23.72
N LEU A 115 -1.63 -5.20 -23.56
CA LEU A 115 -2.82 -4.80 -24.33
C LEU A 115 -2.49 -4.41 -25.77
N PHE A 116 -1.22 -4.18 -26.09
CA PHE A 116 -0.75 -3.84 -27.44
C PHE A 116 0.21 -4.92 -27.97
N PRO A 117 -0.32 -6.13 -28.28
CA PRO A 117 0.48 -7.24 -28.83
C PRO A 117 0.86 -6.91 -30.27
N GLY A 118 2.06 -6.36 -30.47
CA GLY A 118 2.55 -5.95 -31.77
C GLY A 118 3.79 -5.04 -31.71
N HIS A 119 4.03 -4.42 -30.56
CA HIS A 119 5.26 -3.68 -30.28
C HIS A 119 6.21 -4.51 -29.41
N ALA A 120 7.50 -4.52 -29.75
CA ALA A 120 8.54 -5.15 -28.94
C ALA A 120 8.90 -4.22 -27.77
N TRP A 121 8.10 -4.26 -26.70
CA TRP A 121 8.31 -3.44 -25.51
C TRP A 121 9.58 -3.86 -24.76
N THR A 122 10.54 -2.96 -24.65
CA THR A 122 11.74 -3.14 -23.83
C THR A 122 11.46 -2.80 -22.36
N ASP A 123 12.37 -3.18 -21.46
CA ASP A 123 12.24 -2.83 -20.04
C ASP A 123 12.40 -1.33 -19.79
N ILE A 124 13.10 -0.62 -20.68
CA ILE A 124 13.21 0.84 -20.66
C ILE A 124 11.85 1.47 -20.94
N ASP A 125 11.09 0.95 -21.91
CA ASP A 125 9.77 1.48 -22.24
C ASP A 125 8.78 1.32 -21.07
N LYS A 126 8.81 0.17 -20.39
CA LYS A 126 8.02 -0.07 -19.18
C LYS A 126 8.41 0.89 -18.06
N ALA A 127 9.71 1.15 -17.87
CA ALA A 127 10.18 2.11 -16.89
C ALA A 127 9.69 3.53 -17.21
N LEU A 128 9.76 3.97 -18.47
CA LEU A 128 9.26 5.28 -18.92
C LEU A 128 7.75 5.43 -18.69
N ILE A 129 6.95 4.42 -19.04
CA ILE A 129 5.50 4.41 -18.76
C ILE A 129 5.24 4.52 -17.26
N SER A 130 6.01 3.81 -16.44
CA SER A 130 5.88 3.81 -14.98
C SER A 130 6.20 5.18 -14.38
N VAL A 131 7.30 5.80 -14.83
CA VAL A 131 7.69 7.15 -14.42
C VAL A 131 6.64 8.18 -14.82
N ALA A 132 6.12 8.10 -16.06
CA ALA A 132 5.06 8.97 -16.53
C ALA A 132 3.79 8.83 -15.68
N ALA A 133 3.38 7.59 -15.37
CA ALA A 133 2.23 7.33 -14.50
C ALA A 133 2.42 7.93 -13.10
N ILE A 134 3.59 7.70 -12.47
CA ILE A 134 3.91 8.28 -11.16
C ILE A 134 3.88 9.81 -11.22
N ALA A 135 4.45 10.43 -12.25
CA ALA A 135 4.45 11.89 -12.41
C ALA A 135 3.02 12.45 -12.55
N VAL A 136 2.14 11.77 -13.29
CA VAL A 136 0.73 12.15 -13.41
C VAL A 136 0.01 12.05 -12.06
N PHE A 137 0.14 10.91 -11.36
CA PHE A 137 -0.49 10.75 -10.04
C PHE A 137 0.06 11.71 -8.99
N TYR A 138 1.36 12.02 -9.06
CA TYR A 138 1.99 13.03 -8.21
C TYR A 138 1.42 14.42 -8.51
N GLY A 139 1.27 14.80 -9.78
CA GLY A 139 0.62 16.04 -10.19
C GLY A 139 -0.82 16.16 -9.69
N ILE A 140 -1.61 15.08 -9.81
CA ILE A 140 -2.97 15.01 -9.26
C ILE A 140 -2.95 15.17 -7.73
N ASN A 141 -1.98 14.57 -7.04
CA ASN A 141 -1.85 14.70 -5.59
C ASN A 141 -1.56 16.15 -5.17
N LEU A 142 -0.73 16.87 -5.93
CA LEU A 142 -0.42 18.29 -5.71
C LEU A 142 -1.61 19.23 -5.93
N MET A 143 -2.54 18.88 -6.83
CA MET A 143 -3.77 19.66 -7.10
C MET A 143 -4.79 19.63 -5.94
N GLY A 144 -4.57 18.81 -4.91
CA GLY A 144 -5.23 18.91 -3.62
C GLY A 144 -5.83 17.60 -3.10
N LEU A 145 -5.60 17.34 -1.81
CA LEU A 145 -6.05 16.14 -1.07
C LEU A 145 -7.57 15.88 -1.16
N ARG A 146 -8.39 16.91 -1.44
CA ARG A 146 -9.84 16.80 -1.64
C ARG A 146 -10.22 16.04 -2.92
N MET A 147 -9.37 16.05 -3.95
CA MET A 147 -9.61 15.33 -5.20
C MET A 147 -9.24 13.85 -5.08
N SER A 148 -8.16 13.53 -4.35
CA SER A 148 -7.78 12.14 -4.05
C SER A 148 -8.85 11.38 -3.25
N SER A 149 -9.51 12.04 -2.29
CA SER A 149 -10.64 11.44 -1.56
C SER A 149 -11.87 11.18 -2.44
N ARG A 150 -12.07 11.92 -3.53
CA ARG A 150 -13.18 11.69 -4.49
C ARG A 150 -12.85 10.65 -5.56
N ALA A 151 -11.57 10.34 -5.77
CA ALA A 151 -11.14 9.28 -6.68
C ALA A 151 -11.12 7.89 -6.01
N GLN A 152 -11.07 7.84 -4.67
CA GLN A 152 -11.01 6.59 -3.89
C GLN A 152 -12.37 6.15 -3.29
N ASN A 153 -13.39 7.03 -3.30
CA ASN A 153 -14.77 6.75 -2.91
C ASN A 153 -15.65 6.65 -4.15
#